data_AF-A0A924SFT9-F1
#
_entry.id   AF-A0A924SFT9-F1
#
_cell.length_a   1.000
_cell.length_b   1.000
_cell.length_c   1.000
_cell.angle_alpha   90.00
_cell.angle_beta   90.00
_cell.angle_gamma   90.00
#
_symmetry.space_group_name_H-M   'P 1'
#
loop_
_entity.id
_entity.type
_entity.pdbx_description
1 polymer ?
#
loop_
_entity_poly.entity_id
_entity_poly.type
_entity_poly.pdbx_seq_one_letter_code
_entity_poly.pdbx_strand_id
1 'polypeptide(L)'
;MSYLLFDLLFLGLPVALILRRAGRPPVRLLRASAALAVVALLWTVPWDEHLVRTGVWTYGGDRVLARIGSLPAEEYAFVALEVLLVASWGHLLRRFDRPLPPPASGSARLRGALLWGAVLAGGLSLLAVGGQARYLGLLLVWIAPPLLLQRAVAGDLLRSRLADRLLLALPVALWLCVADRLALADG
;
A
#
# COMPACT_ATOMS: atom_id res chain seq x y z
N MET A 1 -19.71 6.65 -8.84
CA MET A 1 -19.03 7.90 -8.41
C MET A 1 -17.84 8.16 -9.32
N SER A 2 -17.37 9.41 -9.47
CA SER A 2 -16.11 9.67 -10.19
C SER A 2 -14.92 9.24 -9.33
N TYR A 3 -13.79 8.90 -9.97
CA TYR A 3 -12.60 8.43 -9.26
C TYR A 3 -12.01 9.55 -8.37
N LEU A 4 -11.96 10.78 -8.88
CA LEU A 4 -11.56 11.93 -8.07
C LEU A 4 -12.42 12.11 -6.81
N LEU A 5 -13.74 11.93 -6.94
CA LEU A 5 -14.63 12.05 -5.79
C LEU A 5 -14.36 10.95 -4.76
N PHE A 6 -14.09 9.73 -5.21
CA PHE A 6 -13.68 8.62 -4.35
C PHE A 6 -12.41 8.98 -3.55
N ASP A 7 -11.36 9.43 -4.23
CA ASP A 7 -10.09 9.81 -3.60
C ASP A 7 -10.27 10.89 -2.54
N LEU A 8 -11.04 11.93 -2.87
CA LEU A 8 -11.31 13.04 -1.96
C LEU A 8 -12.14 12.61 -0.75
N LEU A 9 -13.18 11.80 -0.94
CA LEU A 9 -14.07 11.39 0.14
C LEU A 9 -13.45 10.34 1.07
N PHE A 10 -12.78 9.33 0.51
CA PHE A 10 -12.32 8.17 1.27
C PHE A 10 -10.85 8.25 1.71
N LEU A 11 -10.05 9.15 1.13
CA LEU A 11 -8.66 9.33 1.53
C LEU A 11 -8.37 10.77 1.94
N GLY A 12 -8.67 11.74 1.07
CA GLY A 12 -8.39 13.16 1.32
C GLY A 12 -9.07 13.69 2.58
N LEU A 13 -10.38 13.45 2.72
CA LEU A 13 -11.17 13.89 3.86
C LEU A 13 -10.72 13.21 5.17
N PRO A 14 -10.55 11.88 5.26
CA PRO A 14 -9.96 11.24 6.44
C PRO A 14 -8.59 11.79 6.82
N VAL A 15 -7.68 11.97 5.86
CA VAL A 15 -6.36 12.59 6.11
C VAL A 15 -6.53 13.98 6.72
N ALA A 16 -7.38 14.83 6.14
CA ALA A 16 -7.61 16.18 6.64
C ALA A 16 -8.20 16.17 8.07
N LEU A 17 -9.18 15.31 8.34
CA LEU A 17 -9.79 15.18 9.66
C LEU A 17 -8.80 14.66 10.72
N ILE A 18 -7.99 13.67 10.36
CA ILE A 18 -6.94 13.12 11.22
C ILE A 18 -5.91 14.20 11.55
N LEU A 19 -5.38 14.91 10.55
CA LEU A 19 -4.39 15.97 10.77
C LEU A 19 -4.96 17.15 11.56
N ARG A 20 -6.22 17.52 11.33
CA ARG A 20 -6.92 18.53 12.15
C ARG A 20 -6.93 18.15 13.63
N ARG A 21 -7.06 16.85 13.94
CA ARG A 21 -7.11 16.34 15.31
C ARG A 21 -5.74 16.05 15.92
N ALA A 22 -4.79 15.54 15.12
CA ALA A 22 -3.44 15.19 15.55
C ALA A 22 -2.52 16.42 15.68
N GLY A 23 -2.84 17.50 14.97
CA GLY A 23 -1.98 18.67 14.85
C GLY A 23 -1.00 18.55 13.68
N ARG A 24 -0.03 19.48 13.63
CA ARG A 24 0.96 19.51 12.56
C ARG A 24 1.96 18.37 12.71
N PRO A 25 2.14 17.51 11.70
CA PRO A 25 3.14 16.45 11.75
C PRO A 25 4.55 17.06 11.71
N PRO A 26 5.54 16.41 12.34
CA PRO A 26 6.92 16.85 12.27
C PRO A 26 7.44 16.76 10.82
N VAL A 27 8.32 17.69 10.43
CA VAL A 27 8.93 17.73 9.09
C VAL A 27 9.60 16.39 8.70
N ARG A 28 10.18 15.69 9.67
CA ARG A 28 10.77 14.35 9.44
C ARG A 28 9.74 13.35 8.92
N LEU A 29 8.52 13.34 9.49
CA LEU A 29 7.45 12.45 9.03
C LEU A 29 7.00 12.84 7.62
N LEU A 30 6.82 14.14 7.36
CA LEU A 30 6.46 14.63 6.02
C LEU A 30 7.47 14.21 4.95
N ARG A 31 8.77 14.35 5.23
CA ARG A 31 9.84 13.92 4.32
C ARG A 31 9.84 12.40 4.11
N ALA A 32 9.65 11.62 5.19
CA ALA A 32 9.59 10.17 5.09
C ALA A 32 8.36 9.70 4.29
N SER A 33 7.19 10.32 4.49
CA SER A 33 5.98 10.05 3.72
C SER A 33 6.13 10.42 2.25
N ALA A 34 6.73 11.56 1.94
CA ALA A 34 6.98 11.97 0.56
C ALA A 34 7.94 10.99 -0.14
N ALA A 35 9.04 10.60 0.52
CA ALA A 35 9.96 9.60 -0.02
C ALA A 35 9.26 8.25 -0.23
N LEU A 36 8.44 7.81 0.73
CA LEU A 36 7.70 6.56 0.63
C LEU A 36 6.64 6.61 -0.47
N ALA A 37 5.96 7.73 -0.68
CA ALA A 37 5.03 7.92 -1.79
C ALA A 37 5.72 7.79 -3.15
N VAL A 38 6.92 8.36 -3.30
CA VAL A 38 7.73 8.18 -4.52
C VAL A 38 8.09 6.70 -4.72
N VAL A 39 8.55 6.02 -3.67
CA VAL A 39 8.86 4.58 -3.75
C VAL A 39 7.62 3.76 -4.11
N ALA A 40 6.47 4.06 -3.50
CA ALA A 40 5.22 3.37 -3.77
C ALA A 40 4.77 3.58 -5.23
N LEU A 41 4.83 4.81 -5.74
CA LEU A 41 4.51 5.10 -7.13
C LEU A 41 5.44 4.36 -8.10
N LEU A 42 6.76 4.42 -7.88
CA LEU A 42 7.73 3.73 -8.73
C LEU A 42 7.55 2.21 -8.73
N TRP A 43 7.06 1.64 -7.64
CA TRP A 43 6.83 0.20 -7.53
C TRP A 43 5.47 -0.24 -8.06
N THR A 44 4.41 0.50 -7.77
CA THR A 44 3.03 0.10 -8.05
C THR A 44 2.58 0.50 -9.46
N VAL A 45 2.94 1.69 -9.93
CA VAL A 45 2.48 2.20 -11.24
C VAL A 45 2.85 1.25 -12.41
N PRO A 46 4.07 0.69 -12.50
CA PRO A 46 4.37 -0.25 -13.59
C PRO A 46 3.53 -1.54 -13.52
N TRP A 47 3.17 -1.98 -12.33
CA TRP A 47 2.33 -3.15 -12.13
C TRP A 47 0.86 -2.85 -12.53
N ASP A 48 0.32 -1.71 -12.12
CA ASP A 48 -1.02 -1.26 -12.53
C ASP A 48 -1.11 -1.09 -14.04
N GLU A 49 -0.11 -0.46 -14.66
CA GLU A 49 -0.06 -0.27 -16.12
C GLU A 49 -0.11 -1.60 -16.85
N HIS A 50 0.65 -2.59 -16.36
CA HIS A 50 0.64 -3.94 -16.91
C HIS A 50 -0.74 -4.60 -16.80
N LEU A 51 -1.41 -4.47 -15.65
CA LEU A 51 -2.76 -5.02 -15.45
C LEU A 51 -3.77 -4.42 -16.43
N VAL A 52 -3.73 -3.11 -16.62
CA VAL A 52 -4.65 -2.42 -17.53
C VAL A 52 -4.38 -2.79 -18.97
N ARG A 53 -3.11 -2.77 -19.40
CA ARG A 53 -2.76 -3.09 -20.78
C ARG A 53 -3.02 -4.55 -21.16
N THR A 54 -2.97 -5.44 -20.19
CA THR A 54 -3.27 -6.86 -20.41
C THR A 54 -4.74 -7.21 -20.20
N GLY A 55 -5.59 -6.21 -19.94
CA GLY A 55 -7.04 -6.37 -19.79
C GLY A 55 -7.45 -7.10 -18.50
N VAL A 56 -6.53 -7.24 -17.54
CA VAL A 56 -6.81 -7.85 -16.24
C VAL A 56 -7.64 -6.90 -15.37
N TRP A 57 -7.39 -5.61 -15.50
CA TRP A 57 -8.12 -4.54 -14.83
C TRP A 57 -8.56 -3.48 -15.82
N THR A 58 -9.70 -2.83 -15.59
CA THR A 58 -10.20 -1.75 -16.46
C THR A 58 -10.81 -0.63 -15.63
N TYR A 59 -10.82 0.58 -16.18
CA TYR A 59 -11.47 1.75 -15.58
C TYR A 59 -12.60 2.21 -16.50
N GLY A 60 -13.77 2.50 -15.91
CA GLY A 60 -14.88 3.08 -16.64
C GLY A 60 -14.51 4.44 -17.25
N GLY A 61 -14.78 4.63 -18.53
CA GLY A 61 -14.39 5.83 -19.29
C GLY A 61 -14.95 7.14 -18.72
N ASP A 62 -16.20 7.10 -18.23
CA ASP A 62 -16.94 8.30 -17.83
C ASP A 62 -16.60 8.82 -16.42
N ARG A 63 -15.65 8.17 -15.73
CA ARG A 63 -15.36 8.40 -14.30
C ARG A 63 -13.97 8.97 -14.04
N VAL A 64 -13.20 9.16 -15.11
CA VAL A 64 -11.79 9.55 -15.09
C VAL A 64 -11.65 10.93 -15.70
N LEU A 65 -10.94 11.82 -15.02
CA LEU A 65 -10.72 13.20 -15.44
C LEU A 65 -9.63 13.30 -16.51
N ALA A 66 -8.55 12.55 -16.35
CA ALA A 66 -7.44 12.49 -17.32
C ALA A 66 -6.69 11.16 -17.20
N ARG A 67 -5.91 10.81 -18.23
CA ARG A 67 -5.04 9.63 -18.22
C ARG A 67 -3.57 10.01 -18.43
N ILE A 68 -2.69 9.30 -17.73
CA ILE A 68 -1.25 9.34 -17.95
C ILE A 68 -0.83 7.91 -18.32
N GLY A 69 -0.46 7.69 -19.58
CA GLY A 69 -0.34 6.33 -20.12
C GLY A 69 -1.69 5.62 -20.12
N SER A 70 -1.74 4.39 -19.62
CA SER A 70 -3.00 3.62 -19.53
C SER A 70 -3.82 3.92 -18.27
N LEU A 71 -3.24 4.56 -17.27
CA LEU A 71 -3.85 4.78 -15.96
C LEU A 71 -4.56 6.14 -15.87
N PRO A 72 -5.65 6.23 -15.08
CA PRO A 72 -6.18 7.51 -14.60
C PRO A 72 -5.11 8.33 -13.90
N ALA A 73 -5.11 9.65 -14.06
CA ALA A 73 -4.24 10.55 -13.29
C ALA A 73 -4.52 10.45 -11.78
N GLU A 74 -5.77 10.14 -11.44
CA GLU A 74 -6.26 9.90 -10.08
C GLU A 74 -5.58 8.69 -9.42
N GLU A 75 -5.21 7.65 -10.18
CA GLU A 75 -4.52 6.48 -9.61
C GLU A 75 -3.20 6.86 -8.92
N TYR A 76 -2.47 7.83 -9.49
CA TYR A 76 -1.24 8.35 -8.90
C TYR A 76 -1.53 9.12 -7.60
N ALA A 77 -2.64 9.85 -7.56
CA ALA A 77 -3.09 10.54 -6.36
C ALA A 77 -3.53 9.54 -5.29
N PHE A 78 -4.28 8.51 -5.66
CA PHE A 78 -4.73 7.42 -4.79
C PHE A 78 -3.56 6.75 -4.07
N VAL A 79 -2.54 6.30 -4.81
CA VAL A 79 -1.32 5.70 -4.24
C VAL A 79 -0.61 6.64 -3.26
N ALA A 80 -0.48 7.93 -3.60
CA ALA A 80 0.14 8.91 -2.71
C ALA A 80 -0.72 9.19 -1.46
N LEU A 81 -2.04 9.27 -1.62
CA LEU A 81 -3.00 9.51 -0.55
C LEU A 81 -3.06 8.35 0.44
N GLU A 82 -2.91 7.09 -0.01
CA GLU A 82 -2.80 5.94 0.89
C GLU A 82 -1.59 6.06 1.84
N VAL A 83 -0.43 6.48 1.30
CA VAL A 83 0.77 6.72 2.12
C VAL A 83 0.51 7.82 3.16
N LEU A 84 -0.17 8.89 2.76
CA LEU A 84 -0.55 9.99 3.66
C LEU A 84 -1.59 9.56 4.70
N LEU A 85 -2.52 8.67 4.34
CA LEU A 85 -3.54 8.13 5.25
C LEU A 85 -2.88 7.30 6.35
N VAL A 86 -1.99 6.37 5.99
CA VAL A 86 -1.26 5.57 6.99
C VAL A 86 -0.34 6.44 7.84
N ALA A 87 0.34 7.43 7.25
CA ALA A 87 1.23 8.33 7.99
C ALA A 87 0.46 9.25 8.94
N SER A 88 -0.64 9.85 8.52
CA SER A 88 -1.48 10.69 9.38
C SER A 88 -2.11 9.86 10.51
N TRP A 89 -2.58 8.65 10.23
CA TRP A 89 -3.09 7.71 11.23
C TRP A 89 -2.03 7.36 12.28
N GLY A 90 -0.81 7.02 11.84
CA GLY A 90 0.28 6.73 12.78
C GLY A 90 0.75 7.93 13.59
N HIS A 91 0.65 9.14 13.02
CA HIS A 91 0.91 10.39 13.73
C HIS A 91 -0.11 10.62 14.84
N LEU A 92 -1.41 10.48 14.54
CA LEU A 92 -2.48 10.59 15.52
C LEU A 92 -2.27 9.62 16.70
N LEU A 93 -1.84 8.40 16.41
CA LEU A 93 -1.56 7.37 17.42
C LEU A 93 -0.20 7.52 18.12
N ARG A 94 0.61 8.53 17.77
CA ARG A 94 1.96 8.78 18.31
C ARG A 94 2.90 7.56 18.21
N ARG A 95 2.85 6.84 17.09
CA ARG A 95 3.58 5.56 16.93
C ARG A 95 5.00 5.70 16.35
N PHE A 96 5.35 6.86 15.79
CA PHE A 96 6.63 7.05 15.09
C PHE A 96 7.80 7.51 15.99
N ASP A 97 7.52 7.92 17.24
CA ASP A 97 8.53 8.45 18.17
C ASP A 97 9.02 7.40 19.19
N ARG A 98 8.76 6.12 18.94
CA ARG A 98 9.15 5.04 19.86
C ARG A 98 10.63 4.66 19.66
N PRO A 99 11.41 4.46 20.75
CA PRO A 99 12.81 4.05 20.64
C PRO A 99 12.98 2.75 19.87
N LEU A 100 14.07 2.61 19.11
CA LEU A 100 14.36 1.34 18.46
C LEU A 100 14.65 0.26 19.52
N PRO A 101 14.01 -0.91 19.46
CA PRO A 101 14.39 -2.04 20.29
C PRO A 101 15.82 -2.49 19.92
N PRO A 102 16.54 -3.14 20.85
CA PRO A 102 17.85 -3.70 20.55
C PRO A 102 17.75 -4.70 19.39
N PRO A 103 18.80 -4.81 18.54
CA PRO A 103 18.83 -5.79 17.46
C PRO A 103 18.58 -7.20 18.02
N ALA A 104 17.71 -7.97 17.37
CA ALA A 104 17.40 -9.33 17.79
C ALA A 104 17.97 -10.37 16.82
N SER A 105 17.69 -11.65 17.07
CA SER A 105 18.23 -12.79 16.32
C SER A 105 18.06 -12.65 14.80
N GLY A 106 19.17 -12.78 14.06
CA GLY A 106 19.19 -12.83 12.59
C GLY A 106 18.32 -13.94 11.99
N SER A 107 17.98 -14.96 12.76
CA SER A 107 17.04 -16.01 12.35
C SER A 107 15.65 -15.48 11.99
N ALA A 108 15.21 -14.37 12.61
CA ALA A 108 13.93 -13.73 12.28
C ALA A 108 13.97 -13.09 10.89
N ARG A 109 15.12 -12.54 10.50
CA ARG A 109 15.34 -11.96 9.16
C ARG A 109 15.32 -13.03 8.10
N LEU A 110 16.11 -14.09 8.29
CA LEU A 110 16.18 -15.23 7.36
C LEU A 110 14.82 -15.90 7.18
N ARG A 111 14.13 -16.28 8.27
CA ARG A 111 12.80 -16.91 8.16
C ARG A 111 11.78 -16.02 7.47
N GLY A 112 11.80 -14.72 7.76
CA GLY A 112 10.90 -13.77 7.11
C GLY A 112 11.19 -13.62 5.62
N ALA A 113 12.47 -13.57 5.23
CA ALA A 113 12.88 -13.51 3.83
C ALA A 113 12.52 -14.80 3.09
N LEU A 114 12.77 -15.97 3.67
CA LEU A 114 12.41 -17.27 3.09
C LEU A 114 10.89 -17.40 2.90
N LEU A 115 10.09 -16.95 3.86
CA LEU A 115 8.63 -16.95 3.74
C LEU A 115 8.18 -16.13 2.53
N TRP A 116 8.63 -14.89 2.39
CA TRP A 116 8.25 -14.06 1.24
C TRP A 116 8.91 -14.50 -0.07
N GLY A 117 10.07 -15.14 -0.02
CA GLY A 117 10.68 -15.81 -1.17
C GLY A 117 9.81 -16.97 -1.67
N ALA A 118 9.24 -17.75 -0.76
CA ALA A 118 8.29 -18.80 -1.11
C ALA A 118 6.99 -18.22 -1.70
N VAL A 119 6.48 -17.11 -1.15
CA VAL A 119 5.31 -16.40 -1.73
C VAL A 119 5.61 -15.90 -3.15
N LEU A 120 6.80 -15.33 -3.38
CA LEU A 120 7.23 -14.90 -4.71
C LEU A 120 7.31 -16.07 -5.69
N ALA A 121 7.94 -17.18 -5.28
CA ALA A 121 8.03 -18.40 -6.09
C ALA A 121 6.64 -18.98 -6.41
N GLY A 122 5.73 -18.94 -5.44
CA GLY A 122 4.32 -19.30 -5.63
C GLY A 122 3.63 -18.40 -6.65
N GLY A 123 3.81 -17.09 -6.56
CA GLY A 123 3.30 -16.12 -7.52
C GLY A 123 3.79 -16.37 -8.95
N LEU A 124 5.09 -16.60 -9.12
CA LEU A 124 5.69 -16.94 -10.42
C LEU A 124 5.15 -18.26 -10.98
N SER A 125 4.96 -19.27 -10.12
CA SER A 125 4.35 -20.55 -10.52
C SER A 125 2.91 -20.36 -11.00
N LEU A 126 2.11 -19.52 -10.34
CA LEU A 126 0.74 -19.21 -10.77
C LEU A 126 0.69 -18.46 -12.10
N LEU A 127 1.67 -17.57 -12.35
CA LEU A 127 1.80 -16.91 -13.65
C LEU A 127 2.14 -17.90 -14.77
N ALA A 128 2.96 -18.91 -14.49
CA ALA A 128 3.27 -19.97 -15.45
C ALA A 128 2.05 -20.84 -15.79
N VAL A 129 1.15 -21.07 -14.82
CA VAL A 129 -0.14 -21.76 -15.05
C VAL A 129 -1.10 -20.90 -15.89
N GLY A 130 -1.15 -19.59 -15.63
CA GLY A 130 -2.00 -18.66 -16.38
C GLY A 130 -3.49 -18.80 -16.08
N GLY A 131 -4.33 -18.37 -17.03
CA GLY A 131 -5.80 -18.40 -16.89
C GLY A 131 -6.31 -17.64 -15.66
N GLN A 132 -7.18 -18.28 -14.88
CA GLN A 132 -7.76 -17.70 -13.65
C GLN A 132 -6.72 -17.41 -12.56
N ALA A 133 -5.57 -18.11 -12.57
CA ALA A 133 -4.50 -17.91 -11.59
C ALA A 133 -3.68 -16.63 -11.85
N ARG A 134 -3.80 -16.04 -13.04
CA ARG A 134 -2.97 -14.91 -13.48
C ARG A 134 -3.06 -13.71 -12.54
N TYR A 135 -4.28 -13.33 -12.14
CA TYR A 135 -4.46 -12.16 -11.26
C TYR A 135 -3.80 -12.37 -9.89
N LEU A 136 -4.03 -13.52 -9.27
CA LEU A 136 -3.39 -13.86 -8.00
C LEU A 136 -1.86 -13.94 -8.14
N GLY A 137 -1.35 -14.54 -9.23
CA GLY A 137 0.07 -14.58 -9.53
C GLY A 137 0.69 -13.19 -9.62
N LEU A 138 0.04 -12.27 -10.34
CA LEU A 138 0.49 -10.87 -10.48
C LEU A 138 0.49 -10.16 -9.11
N LEU A 139 -0.55 -10.36 -8.29
CA LEU A 139 -0.64 -9.77 -6.95
C LEU A 139 0.49 -10.27 -6.03
N LEU A 140 0.77 -11.58 -6.06
CA LEU A 140 1.82 -12.17 -5.22
C LEU A 140 3.22 -11.70 -5.64
N VAL A 141 3.49 -11.60 -6.94
CA VAL A 141 4.77 -11.09 -7.46
C VAL A 141 4.95 -9.60 -7.17
N TRP A 142 3.88 -8.83 -7.05
CA TRP A 142 3.93 -7.42 -6.65
C TRP A 142 4.17 -7.22 -5.16
N ILE A 143 3.47 -7.95 -4.30
CA ILE A 143 3.54 -7.74 -2.84
C ILE A 143 4.80 -8.38 -2.21
N ALA A 144 5.27 -9.50 -2.76
CA ALA A 144 6.33 -10.28 -2.12
C ALA A 144 7.71 -9.60 -2.10
N PRO A 145 8.21 -8.96 -3.17
CA PRO A 145 9.56 -8.39 -3.18
C PRO A 145 9.80 -7.30 -2.13
N PRO A 146 8.92 -6.29 -1.95
CA PRO A 146 9.10 -5.30 -0.89
C PRO A 146 9.10 -5.93 0.51
N LEU A 147 8.22 -6.89 0.75
CA LEU A 147 8.11 -7.55 2.06
C LEU A 147 9.29 -8.51 2.32
N LEU A 148 9.80 -9.17 1.28
CA LEU A 148 11.04 -9.95 1.35
C LEU A 148 12.20 -9.05 1.76
N LEU A 149 12.40 -7.94 1.06
CA LEU A 149 13.49 -6.99 1.36
C LEU A 149 13.36 -6.44 2.79
N GLN A 150 12.16 -6.00 3.18
CA GLN A 150 11.89 -5.50 4.52
C GLN A 150 12.18 -6.55 5.61
N ARG A 151 11.80 -7.81 5.38
CA ARG A 151 12.09 -8.91 6.31
C ARG A 151 13.58 -9.27 6.34
N ALA A 152 14.27 -9.26 5.19
CA ALA A 152 15.70 -9.55 5.11
C ALA A 152 16.53 -8.51 5.88
N VAL A 153 16.18 -7.22 5.78
CA VAL A 153 16.90 -6.13 6.44
C VAL A 153 16.50 -5.98 7.91
N ALA A 154 15.20 -5.99 8.21
CA ALA A 154 14.65 -5.56 9.49
C ALA A 154 13.65 -6.56 10.10
N GLY A 155 13.70 -7.84 9.73
CA GLY A 155 12.72 -8.84 10.16
C GLY A 155 12.59 -9.03 11.67
N ASP A 156 13.67 -8.84 12.42
CA ASP A 156 13.71 -8.78 13.89
C ASP A 156 12.92 -7.58 14.44
N LEU A 157 13.23 -6.38 13.94
CA LEU A 157 12.51 -5.15 14.31
C LEU A 157 11.01 -5.27 13.97
N LEU A 158 10.70 -5.71 12.76
CA LEU A 158 9.33 -5.89 12.29
C LEU A 158 8.56 -6.92 13.12
N ARG A 159 9.24 -7.91 13.71
CA ARG A 159 8.62 -8.88 14.62
C ARG A 159 8.35 -8.26 15.99
N SER A 160 9.32 -7.53 16.55
CA SER A 160 9.12 -6.82 17.83
C SER A 160 8.04 -5.73 17.76
N ARG A 161 7.74 -5.23 16.56
CA ARG A 161 6.74 -4.19 16.30
C ARG A 161 5.44 -4.74 15.68
N LEU A 162 5.16 -6.04 15.81
CA LEU A 162 3.98 -6.65 15.19
C LEU A 162 2.68 -5.95 15.59
N ALA A 163 2.47 -5.66 16.87
CA ALA A 163 1.27 -4.98 17.36
C ALA A 163 1.14 -3.56 16.77
N ASP A 164 2.22 -2.78 16.77
CA ASP A 164 2.22 -1.44 16.18
C ASP A 164 1.92 -1.51 14.66
N ARG A 165 2.50 -2.49 13.95
CA ARG A 165 2.26 -2.70 12.51
C ARG A 165 0.80 -3.06 12.21
N LEU A 166 0.22 -3.99 12.97
CA LEU A 166 -1.18 -4.37 12.81
C LEU A 166 -2.11 -3.20 13.13
N LEU A 167 -1.81 -2.44 14.18
CA LEU A 167 -2.59 -1.26 14.56
C LEU A 167 -2.55 -0.15 13.49
N LEU A 168 -1.45 -0.04 12.75
CA LEU A 168 -1.33 0.93 11.65
C LEU A 168 -1.99 0.42 10.36
N ALA A 169 -1.76 -0.83 10.00
CA ALA A 169 -2.21 -1.38 8.72
C ALA A 169 -3.67 -1.80 8.72
N LEU A 170 -4.13 -2.50 9.77
CA LEU A 170 -5.45 -3.15 9.75
C LEU A 170 -6.62 -2.15 9.72
N PRO A 171 -6.65 -1.07 10.52
CA PRO A 171 -7.75 -0.11 10.45
C PRO A 171 -7.83 0.59 9.09
N VAL A 172 -6.69 0.93 8.50
CA VAL A 172 -6.64 1.57 7.17
C VAL A 172 -7.07 0.58 6.09
N ALA A 173 -6.59 -0.66 6.12
CA ALA A 173 -6.98 -1.69 5.17
C ALA A 173 -8.49 -1.98 5.23
N LEU A 174 -9.04 -2.13 6.45
CA LEU A 174 -10.49 -2.33 6.63
C LEU A 174 -11.30 -1.13 6.14
N TRP A 175 -10.82 0.09 6.38
CA TRP A 175 -11.44 1.30 5.86
C TRP A 175 -11.47 1.32 4.33
N LEU A 176 -10.36 1.00 3.66
CA LEU A 176 -10.28 0.95 2.21
C LEU A 176 -11.17 -0.18 1.64
N CYS A 177 -11.24 -1.35 2.28
CA CYS A 177 -12.18 -2.39 1.88
C CYS A 177 -13.66 -1.94 1.99
N VAL A 178 -14.00 -1.12 2.99
CA VAL A 178 -15.33 -0.53 3.10
C VAL A 178 -15.56 0.50 1.99
N ALA A 179 -14.58 1.36 1.72
CA ALA A 179 -14.63 2.33 0.62
C ALA A 179 -14.85 1.63 -0.73
N ASP A 180 -14.09 0.58 -1.04
CA ASP A 180 -14.24 -0.20 -2.28
C ASP A 180 -15.61 -0.82 -2.40
N ARG A 181 -16.14 -1.38 -1.31
CA ARG A 181 -17.49 -1.95 -1.30
C ARG A 181 -18.55 -0.90 -1.61
N LEU A 182 -18.41 0.30 -1.06
CA LEU A 182 -19.32 1.41 -1.33
C LEU A 182 -19.20 1.90 -2.77
N ALA A 183 -17.97 2.00 -3.30
CA ALA A 183 -17.73 2.37 -4.69
C ALA A 183 -18.35 1.36 -5.67
N LEU A 184 -18.17 0.06 -5.43
CA LEU A 184 -18.77 -1.00 -6.25
C LEU A 184 -20.30 -1.01 -6.17
N ALA A 185 -20.88 -0.65 -5.02
CA ALA A 185 -22.33 -0.56 -4.87
C ALA A 185 -22.94 0.65 -5.60
N ASP A 186 -22.15 1.71 -5.82
CA ASP A 186 -22.53 2.91 -6.60
C ASP A 186 -22.39 2.69 -8.13
N GLY A 187 -22.09 1.45 -8.54
CA GLY A 187 -21.86 1.01 -9.91
C GLY A 187 -20.46 1.31 -10.40
#